data_AF-A0AAW5FFT9-F1
#
_entry.id   AF-A0AAW5FFT9-F1
#
_cell.length_a   1.000
_cell.length_b   1.000
_cell.length_c   1.000
_cell.angle_alpha   90.00
_cell.angle_beta   90.00
_cell.angle_gamma   90.00
#
_symmetry.space_group_name_H-M   'P 1'
#
loop_
_entity.id
_entity.type
_entity.pdbx_description
1 polymer ?
#
loop_
_entity_poly.entity_id
_entity_poly.type
_entity_poly.pdbx_seq_one_letter_code
_entity_poly.pdbx_strand_id
1 'polypeptide(L)'
;MDNRINEIRRIIRALRVSMREAEAIMHEQINRDEDCSFVAGEVMKMRTVMSGLVQERAALGDTDPIVVASLFVPRRRPMPSRVGVEKRSLVPPRKMARA
;
A
#
# COMPACT_ATOMS: atom_id res chain seq x y z
N MET A 1 9.18 -32.44 -6.41
CA MET A 1 9.77 -31.27 -7.11
C MET A 1 9.08 -31.19 -8.44
N ASP A 2 7.93 -30.52 -8.49
CA ASP A 2 7.16 -30.46 -9.71
C ASP A 2 7.67 -29.26 -10.50
N ASN A 3 8.27 -29.52 -11.66
CA ASN A 3 8.81 -28.48 -12.56
C ASN A 3 7.79 -27.35 -12.78
N ARG A 4 6.50 -27.71 -12.84
CA ARG A 4 5.38 -26.77 -12.98
C ARG A 4 5.20 -25.84 -11.78
N ILE A 5 5.26 -26.33 -10.54
CA ILE A 5 5.16 -25.49 -9.34
C ILE A 5 6.31 -24.48 -9.31
N ASN A 6 7.53 -24.93 -9.60
CA ASN A 6 8.70 -24.05 -9.64
C ASN A 6 8.57 -22.97 -10.72
N GLU A 7 8.05 -23.30 -11.89
CA GLU A 7 7.82 -22.33 -12.96
C GLU A 7 6.74 -21.30 -12.57
N ILE A 8 5.62 -21.73 -12.00
CA ILE A 8 4.58 -20.81 -11.48
C ILE A 8 5.17 -19.89 -10.41
N ARG A 9 5.98 -20.42 -9.48
CA ARG A 9 6.66 -19.61 -8.46
C ARG A 9 7.61 -18.59 -9.11
N ARG A 10 8.33 -18.96 -10.17
CA ARG A 10 9.22 -18.08 -10.94
C ARG A 10 8.45 -16.94 -11.60
N ILE A 11 7.35 -17.26 -12.28
CA ILE A 11 6.49 -16.28 -12.96
C ILE A 11 5.84 -15.34 -11.93
N ILE A 12 5.33 -15.85 -10.81
CA ILE A 12 4.76 -15.02 -9.75
C ILE A 12 5.80 -14.04 -9.19
N ARG A 13 7.05 -14.48 -8.98
CA ARG A 13 8.12 -13.59 -8.51
C ARG A 13 8.38 -12.46 -9.51
N ALA A 14 8.56 -12.80 -10.79
CA ALA A 14 8.79 -11.83 -11.84
C ALA A 14 7.63 -10.83 -11.96
N LEU A 15 6.39 -11.33 -12.01
CA LEU A 15 5.19 -10.49 -12.11
C LEU A 15 5.05 -9.54 -10.92
N ARG A 16 5.37 -9.98 -9.69
CA ARG A 16 5.37 -9.09 -8.51
C ARG A 16 6.38 -7.95 -8.60
N VAL A 17 7.54 -8.18 -9.22
CA VAL A 17 8.53 -7.12 -9.47
C VAL A 17 7.94 -6.09 -10.44
N SER A 18 7.43 -6.53 -11.59
CA SER A 18 6.80 -5.64 -12.57
C SER A 18 5.60 -4.88 -12.03
N MET A 19 4.76 -5.54 -11.21
CA MET A 19 3.63 -4.88 -10.54
C MET A 19 4.10 -3.73 -9.64
N ARG A 20 5.17 -3.93 -8.87
CA ARG A 20 5.71 -2.89 -7.97
C ARG A 20 6.33 -1.73 -8.73
N GLU A 21 6.99 -2.01 -9.85
CA GLU A 21 7.53 -0.97 -10.74
C GLU A 21 6.40 -0.11 -11.31
N ALA A 22 5.32 -0.72 -11.79
CA ALA A 22 4.15 0.01 -12.26
C ALA A 22 3.47 0.83 -11.14
N GLU A 23 3.36 0.27 -9.93
CA GLU A 23 2.85 1.00 -8.77
C GLU A 23 3.74 2.20 -8.39
N ALA A 24 5.06 2.08 -8.52
CA ALA A 24 5.98 3.19 -8.28
C ALA A 24 5.78 4.32 -9.30
N ILE A 25 5.66 3.98 -10.59
CA ILE A 25 5.37 4.94 -11.67
C ILE A 25 4.02 5.63 -11.42
N MET A 26 2.99 4.85 -11.05
CA MET A 26 1.67 5.38 -10.73
C MET A 26 1.73 6.36 -9.56
N HIS A 27 2.48 6.04 -8.49
CA HIS A 27 2.69 6.96 -7.38
C HIS A 27 3.41 8.24 -7.80
N GLU A 28 4.40 8.17 -8.70
CA GLU A 28 5.06 9.37 -9.23
C GLU A 28 4.10 10.26 -10.01
N GLN A 29 3.26 9.69 -10.88
CA GLN A 29 2.24 10.43 -11.64
C GLN A 29 1.22 11.10 -10.70
N ILE A 30 0.72 10.37 -9.70
CA ILE A 30 -0.19 10.93 -8.68
C ILE A 30 0.47 12.10 -7.95
N ASN A 31 1.75 11.99 -7.59
CA ASN A 31 2.45 13.08 -6.88
C ASN A 31 2.69 14.32 -7.73
N ARG A 32 2.59 14.20 -9.07
CA ARG A 32 2.71 15.30 -10.02
C ARG A 32 1.36 15.77 -10.54
N ASP A 33 0.26 15.24 -10.01
CA ASP A 33 -1.11 15.48 -10.48
C ASP A 33 -1.29 15.15 -11.99
N GLU A 34 -0.54 14.15 -12.48
CA GLU A 34 -0.62 13.64 -13.85
C GLU A 34 -1.71 12.55 -13.98
N ASP A 35 -2.24 12.34 -15.20
CA ASP A 35 -3.17 11.24 -15.45
C ASP A 35 -2.47 9.88 -15.32
N CYS A 36 -2.97 9.06 -14.40
CA CYS A 36 -2.46 7.71 -14.13
C CYS A 36 -3.36 6.59 -14.63
N SER A 37 -4.41 6.90 -15.39
CA SER A 37 -5.41 5.94 -15.88
C SER A 37 -4.81 4.76 -16.65
N PHE A 38 -3.82 5.03 -17.51
CA PHE A 38 -3.12 4.00 -18.29
C PHE A 38 -2.36 3.02 -17.40
N VAL A 39 -1.53 3.53 -16.48
CA VAL A 39 -0.72 2.70 -15.57
C VAL A 39 -1.62 1.92 -14.62
N ALA A 40 -2.70 2.54 -14.13
CA ALA A 40 -3.70 1.86 -13.32
C ALA A 40 -4.36 0.70 -14.08
N GLY A 41 -4.67 0.88 -15.37
CA GLY A 41 -5.18 -0.18 -16.24
C GLY A 41 -4.22 -1.36 -16.38
N GLU A 42 -2.92 -1.08 -16.58
CA GLU A 42 -1.88 -2.11 -16.65
C GLU A 42 -1.73 -2.87 -15.32
N VAL A 43 -1.78 -2.17 -14.18
CA VAL A 43 -1.77 -2.81 -12.85
C VAL A 43 -2.97 -3.76 -12.69
N MET A 44 -4.15 -3.37 -13.15
CA MET A 44 -5.33 -4.25 -13.10
C MET A 44 -5.18 -5.49 -13.98
N LYS A 45 -4.61 -5.36 -15.19
CA LYS A 45 -4.30 -6.51 -16.05
C LYS A 45 -3.33 -7.49 -15.36
N MET A 46 -2.25 -6.96 -14.77
CA MET A 46 -1.30 -7.77 -14.02
C MET A 46 -1.93 -8.47 -12.81
N ARG A 47 -2.88 -7.81 -12.11
CA ARG A 47 -3.64 -8.43 -11.02
C ARG A 47 -4.47 -9.63 -11.48
N THR A 48 -5.10 -9.55 -12.65
CA THR A 48 -5.83 -10.68 -13.24
C THR A 48 -4.90 -11.87 -13.51
N VAL A 49 -3.73 -11.62 -14.12
CA VAL A 49 -2.73 -12.67 -14.36
C VAL A 49 -2.23 -13.27 -13.04
N MET A 50 -1.93 -12.43 -12.04
CA MET A 50 -1.50 -12.87 -10.71
C MET A 50 -2.55 -13.77 -10.04
N SER A 51 -3.83 -13.40 -10.13
CA SER A 51 -4.94 -14.19 -9.59
C SER A 51 -4.97 -15.59 -10.20
N GLY A 52 -4.87 -15.70 -11.53
CA GLY A 52 -4.83 -16.99 -12.23
C GLY A 52 -3.67 -17.87 -11.78
N LEU A 53 -2.45 -17.30 -11.71
CA LEU A 53 -1.26 -18.03 -11.26
C LEU A 53 -1.37 -18.50 -9.81
N VAL A 54 -1.97 -17.70 -8.92
CA VAL A 54 -2.18 -18.08 -7.52
C VAL A 54 -3.21 -19.20 -7.40
N GLN A 55 -4.28 -19.17 -8.19
CA GLN A 55 -5.28 -20.25 -8.23
C GLN A 55 -4.65 -21.56 -8.73
N GLU A 56 -3.88 -21.50 -9.81
CA GLU A 56 -3.16 -22.67 -10.34
C GLU A 56 -2.17 -23.23 -9.31
N ARG A 57 -1.38 -22.35 -8.67
CA ARG A 57 -0.46 -22.74 -7.60
C ARG A 57 -1.17 -23.46 -6.44
N ALA A 58 -2.31 -22.92 -6.01
CA ALA A 58 -3.11 -23.51 -4.94
C ALA A 58 -3.71 -24.87 -5.34
N ALA A 59 -4.15 -25.03 -6.59
CA ALA A 59 -4.64 -26.30 -7.12
C ALA A 59 -3.55 -27.38 -7.16
N LEU A 60 -2.28 -26.98 -7.29
CA LEU A 60 -1.12 -27.86 -7.20
C LEU A 60 -0.65 -28.13 -5.76
N GLY A 61 -1.33 -27.57 -4.76
CA GLY A 61 -1.02 -27.76 -3.34
C GLY A 61 0.11 -26.89 -2.80
N ASP A 62 0.67 -25.97 -3.59
CA ASP A 62 1.72 -25.05 -3.13
C ASP A 62 1.13 -23.82 -2.45
N THR A 63 1.11 -23.88 -1.11
CA THR A 63 0.66 -22.80 -0.23
C THR A 63 1.80 -21.98 0.36
N ASP A 64 3.06 -22.34 0.08
CA ASP A 64 4.21 -21.69 0.67
C ASP A 64 4.32 -20.22 0.21
N PRO A 65 4.63 -19.29 1.13
CA PRO A 65 4.72 -17.89 0.79
C PRO A 65 5.83 -17.65 -0.24
N ILE A 66 5.50 -16.87 -1.27
CA ILE A 66 6.48 -16.36 -2.22
C ILE A 66 6.90 -14.98 -1.72
N VAL A 67 8.15 -14.84 -1.27
CA VAL A 67 8.68 -13.56 -0.78
C VAL A 67 9.41 -12.85 -1.91
N VAL A 68 9.11 -11.56 -2.09
CA VAL A 68 9.83 -10.66 -3.00
C VAL A 68 10.18 -9.42 -2.20
N ALA A 69 11.47 -9.04 -2.18
CA ALA A 69 11.93 -7.85 -1.49
C ALA A 69 11.16 -6.61 -1.99
N SER A 70 10.64 -5.81 -1.06
CA SER A 70 9.97 -4.56 -1.38
C SER A 70 10.92 -3.42 -1.05
N LEU A 71 11.28 -2.62 -2.04
CA LEU A 71 11.99 -1.35 -1.82
C LEU A 71 11.02 -0.20 -1.48
N PHE A 72 9.71 -0.44 -1.58
CA PHE A 72 8.69 0.53 -1.22
C PHE A 72 8.67 0.74 0.29
N VAL A 73 9.03 1.95 0.73
CA VAL A 73 8.85 2.43 2.10
C VAL A 73 7.45 3.02 2.20
N PRO A 74 6.52 2.43 2.98
CA PRO A 74 5.20 3.02 3.16
C PRO A 74 5.31 4.46 3.64
N ARG A 75 4.56 5.38 3.04
CA ARG A 75 4.41 6.74 3.58
C ARG A 75 3.97 6.60 5.04
N ARG A 76 4.78 7.13 5.97
CA ARG A 76 4.43 7.20 7.40
C ARG A 76 3.02 7.76 7.49
N ARG A 77 2.16 7.11 8.28
CA ARG A 77 0.82 7.65 8.58
C ARG A 77 0.99 9.12 9.01
N PRO A 78 0.22 10.07 8.47
CA PRO A 78 0.26 11.44 8.94
C PRO A 78 0.05 11.42 10.45
N MET A 79 0.93 12.10 11.19
CA MET A 79 0.78 12.24 12.64
C MET A 79 -0.63 12.77 12.92
N PRO A 80 -1.33 12.26 13.94
CA PRO A 80 -2.60 12.86 14.35
C PRO A 80 -2.35 14.36 14.60
N SER A 81 -3.19 15.21 14.01
CA SER A 81 -3.11 16.65 14.25
C SER A 81 -3.14 16.85 15.75
N ARG A 82 -2.18 17.61 16.29
CA ARG A 82 -2.19 18.01 17.70
C ARG A 82 -3.43 18.86 17.89
N VAL A 83 -4.55 18.23 18.29
CA VAL A 83 -5.76 18.93 18.73
C VAL A 83 -5.30 19.94 19.77
N GLY A 84 -5.53 21.22 19.47
CA GLY A 84 -4.91 22.35 20.14
C GLY A 84 -4.98 22.20 21.65
N VAL A 85 -3.83 22.39 22.30
CA VAL A 85 -3.77 22.59 23.75
C VAL A 85 -4.66 23.80 24.04
N GLU A 86 -5.80 23.55 24.67
CA GLU A 86 -6.71 24.60 25.12
C GLU A 86 -5.91 25.54 26.03
N LYS A 87 -5.74 26.79 25.60
CA LYS A 87 -4.99 27.79 26.37
C LYS A 87 -5.72 27.98 27.69
N ARG A 88 -5.13 27.51 28.80
CA ARG A 88 -5.62 27.78 30.15
C ARG A 88 -5.73 29.29 30.32
N SER A 89 -6.95 29.78 30.57
CA SER A 89 -7.20 31.18 30.87
C SER A 89 -6.48 31.56 32.18
N LEU A 90 -5.67 32.62 32.12
CA LEU A 90 -4.86 33.13 33.23
C LEU A 90 -5.63 34.04 34.20
N VAL A 91 -6.96 34.18 34.05
CA VAL A 91 -7.72 35.15 34.86
C VAL A 91 -8.54 34.44 35.94
N PRO A 92 -8.32 34.73 37.24
CA PRO A 92 -9.16 34.20 38.31
C PRO A 92 -10.56 34.84 38.26
N PRO A 93 -11.63 34.10 38.60
CA PRO A 93 -12.96 34.67 38.65
C PRO A 93 -13.07 35.67 39.80
N ARG A 94 -13.40 36.93 39.47
CA ARG A 94 -13.77 37.97 40.45
C ARG A 94 -15.00 37.48 41.22
N LYS A 95 -14.83 37.15 42.51
CA LYS A 95 -15.96 37.00 43.43
C LYS A 95 -16.53 38.40 43.70
N MET A 96 -17.65 38.73 43.06
CA MET A 96 -18.46 39.87 43.50
C MET A 96 -19.21 39.45 44.76
N ALA A 97 -18.83 40.02 45.90
CA ALA A 97 -19.63 39.97 47.12
C ALA A 97 -20.89 40.80 46.89
N ARG A 98 -22.07 40.18 47.04
CA ARG A 98 -23.34 40.88 47.12
C ARG A 98 -23.43 41.58 48.49
N ALA A 99 -23.77 42.86 48.47
CA ALA A 99 -24.30 43.59 49.63
C ALA A 99 -25.82 43.46 49.63
#